data_AF-A0A2R6Q6Y3-F1
#
_entry.id   AF-A0A2R6Q6Y3-F1
#
_cell.length_a   1.000
_cell.length_b   1.000
_cell.length_c   1.000
_cell.angle_alpha   90.00
_cell.angle_beta   90.00
_cell.angle_gamma   90.00
#
_symmetry.space_group_name_H-M   'P 1'
#
loop_
_entity.id
_entity.type
_entity.pdbx_description
1 polymer ?
#
loop_
_entity_poly.entity_id
_entity_poly.type
_entity_poly.pdbx_seq_one_letter_code
_entity_poly.pdbx_strand_id
1 'polypeptide(L)'
;MSASQSLVLDGERSEIVKGPVRVGKRSGVSEEKAMAALKDHSEAERRRRERINAHLNTLRGLVPCTEKMDKATLLAEVITQMKQLKKTATEYSKGLTIPMDDDEVKVEPHNEGDGTFSLTASLCCDYSPQLISELRQALKTLPLNIVKAEISTLGGRVKNVFVFTSYKDTNSDNAEACQVLVNSVHQSLTSVLDKVSAAADYTLPNKRRRISFIDSSSSSS
;
A
#
# COMPACT_ATOMS: atom_id res chain seq x y z
N MET A 1 -40.00 -28.78 58.56
CA MET A 1 -40.06 -27.48 57.86
C MET A 1 -38.68 -26.85 57.99
N SER A 2 -37.89 -26.81 56.92
CA SER A 2 -36.54 -26.23 56.93
C SER A 2 -36.55 -24.94 56.12
N ALA A 3 -36.23 -23.81 56.76
CA ALA A 3 -36.15 -22.51 56.11
C ALA A 3 -34.72 -22.26 55.63
N SER A 4 -34.51 -22.15 54.32
CA SER A 4 -33.23 -21.74 53.74
C SER A 4 -32.98 -20.25 54.00
N GLN A 5 -31.84 -19.92 54.61
CA GLN A 5 -31.44 -18.55 54.97
C GLN A 5 -30.29 -18.09 54.05
N SER A 6 -30.35 -16.85 53.57
CA SER A 6 -29.28 -16.21 52.78
C SER A 6 -28.59 -15.14 53.63
N LEU A 7 -27.27 -15.08 53.53
CA LEU A 7 -26.40 -14.13 54.22
C LEU A 7 -25.90 -13.09 53.21
N VAL A 8 -26.04 -11.81 53.55
CA VAL A 8 -25.57 -10.68 52.72
C VAL A 8 -24.55 -9.89 53.54
N LEU A 9 -23.44 -9.50 52.91
CA LEU A 9 -22.37 -8.71 53.53
C LEU A 9 -22.67 -7.22 53.38
N ASP A 10 -22.65 -6.49 54.50
CA ASP A 10 -22.80 -5.04 54.53
C ASP A 10 -21.44 -4.33 54.41
N GLY A 11 -21.35 -3.37 53.48
CA GLY A 11 -20.10 -2.83 52.96
C GLY A 11 -19.34 -1.88 53.87
N GLU A 12 -19.90 -1.45 55.00
CA GLU A 12 -19.25 -0.50 55.92
C GLU A 12 -18.83 -1.12 57.27
N ARG A 13 -19.23 -2.35 57.59
CA ARG A 13 -18.88 -2.98 58.89
C ARG A 13 -18.48 -4.46 58.87
N SER A 14 -18.37 -5.09 57.70
CA SER A 14 -17.89 -6.48 57.58
C SER A 14 -18.59 -7.46 58.54
N GLU A 15 -19.89 -7.25 58.81
CA GLU A 15 -20.69 -8.11 59.68
C GLU A 15 -21.91 -8.61 58.90
N ILE A 16 -22.26 -9.89 59.07
CA ILE A 16 -23.29 -10.55 58.28
C ILE A 16 -24.66 -10.34 58.94
N VAL A 17 -25.57 -9.64 58.26
CA VAL A 17 -26.93 -9.36 58.79
C VAL A 17 -28.01 -10.04 57.94
N LYS A 18 -29.09 -10.47 58.62
CA LYS A 18 -30.19 -11.26 58.08
C LYS A 18 -31.28 -10.36 57.47
N GLY A 19 -31.37 -10.31 56.15
CA GLY A 19 -32.41 -9.55 55.42
C GLY A 19 -33.58 -10.42 54.95
N PRO A 20 -34.82 -9.88 54.85
CA PRO A 20 -35.98 -10.65 54.38
C PRO A 20 -35.89 -10.90 52.87
N VAL A 21 -36.13 -12.16 52.47
CA VAL A 21 -36.18 -12.59 51.08
C VAL A 21 -37.39 -11.94 50.39
N ARG A 22 -37.14 -10.98 49.50
CA ARG A 22 -38.15 -10.54 48.52
C ARG A 22 -38.20 -11.55 47.38
N VAL A 23 -39.22 -12.39 47.40
CA VAL A 23 -39.64 -13.24 46.28
C VAL A 23 -40.09 -12.30 45.14
N GLY A 24 -39.14 -11.92 44.28
CA GLY A 24 -39.38 -11.18 43.06
C GLY A 24 -39.31 -12.14 41.86
N LYS A 25 -40.47 -12.61 41.42
CA LYS A 25 -40.63 -13.44 40.22
C LYS A 25 -40.27 -12.64 38.97
N ARG A 26 -39.00 -12.73 38.52
CA ARG A 26 -38.51 -12.19 37.22
C ARG A 26 -37.49 -13.11 36.50
N SER A 27 -37.40 -14.40 36.83
CA SER A 27 -36.31 -15.25 36.29
C SER A 27 -36.51 -15.76 34.86
N GLY A 28 -37.73 -15.79 34.32
CA GLY A 28 -37.98 -16.35 32.97
C GLY A 28 -37.51 -15.46 31.81
N VAL A 29 -37.67 -14.13 31.92
CA VAL A 29 -37.33 -13.19 30.83
C VAL A 29 -35.82 -12.99 30.71
N SER A 30 -35.05 -13.19 31.79
CA SER A 30 -33.59 -13.13 31.75
C SER A 30 -32.96 -14.39 31.15
N GLU A 31 -33.58 -15.56 31.35
CA GLU A 31 -33.07 -16.83 30.81
C GLU A 31 -33.31 -16.94 29.30
N GLU A 32 -34.47 -16.54 28.78
CA GLU A 32 -34.72 -16.49 27.34
C GLU A 32 -33.81 -15.50 26.62
N LYS A 33 -33.58 -14.32 27.20
CA LYS A 33 -32.62 -13.33 26.68
C LYS A 33 -31.19 -13.84 26.72
N ALA A 34 -30.81 -14.55 27.78
CA ALA A 34 -29.49 -15.19 27.88
C ALA A 34 -29.32 -16.30 26.83
N MET A 35 -30.34 -17.15 26.62
CA MET A 35 -30.30 -18.19 25.60
C MET A 35 -30.26 -17.63 24.17
N ALA A 36 -31.01 -16.56 23.90
CA ALA A 36 -30.94 -15.85 22.62
C ALA A 36 -29.54 -15.25 22.40
N ALA A 37 -28.96 -14.59 23.40
CA ALA A 37 -27.61 -14.05 23.32
C ALA A 37 -26.53 -15.13 23.09
N LEU A 38 -26.66 -16.29 23.73
CA LEU A 38 -25.75 -17.43 23.50
C LEU A 38 -25.86 -17.96 22.07
N LYS A 39 -27.09 -18.06 21.55
CA LYS A 39 -27.34 -18.48 20.16
C LYS A 39 -26.72 -17.48 19.18
N ASP A 40 -26.93 -16.20 19.38
CA ASP A 40 -26.36 -15.14 18.54
C ASP A 40 -24.82 -15.17 18.58
N HIS A 41 -24.21 -15.36 19.76
CA HIS A 41 -22.76 -15.52 19.89
C HIS A 41 -22.26 -16.76 19.15
N SER A 42 -22.96 -17.89 19.28
CA SER A 42 -22.62 -19.13 18.57
C SER A 42 -22.69 -18.97 17.05
N GLU A 43 -23.68 -18.22 16.56
CA GLU A 43 -23.89 -17.96 15.15
C GLU A 43 -22.85 -16.97 14.61
N ALA A 44 -22.52 -15.93 15.37
CA ALA A 44 -21.46 -14.99 15.05
C ALA A 44 -20.10 -15.69 14.92
N GLU A 45 -19.77 -16.59 15.86
CA GLU A 45 -18.53 -17.37 15.81
C GLU A 45 -18.53 -18.38 14.64
N ARG A 46 -19.67 -19.01 14.33
CA ARG A 46 -19.81 -19.84 13.12
C ARG A 46 -19.51 -19.04 11.85
N ARG A 47 -20.14 -17.87 11.67
CA ARG A 47 -19.89 -16.99 10.51
C ARG A 47 -18.42 -16.56 10.43
N ARG A 48 -17.78 -16.29 11.57
CA ARG A 48 -16.35 -15.99 11.62
C ARG A 48 -15.51 -17.16 11.11
N ARG A 49 -15.79 -18.39 11.56
CA ARG A 49 -15.10 -19.61 11.09
C ARG A 49 -15.31 -19.87 9.61
N GLU A 50 -16.52 -19.67 9.12
CA GLU A 50 -16.86 -19.80 7.68
C GLU A 50 -16.02 -18.83 6.84
N ARG A 51 -15.94 -17.53 7.22
CA ARG A 51 -15.09 -16.55 6.51
C ARG A 51 -13.61 -16.95 6.51
N ILE A 52 -13.08 -17.40 7.65
CA ILE A 52 -11.68 -17.85 7.74
C ILE A 52 -11.44 -19.05 6.82
N ASN A 53 -12.32 -20.04 6.83
CA ASN A 53 -12.19 -21.21 5.98
C ASN A 53 -12.33 -20.86 4.49
N ALA A 54 -13.17 -19.88 4.13
CA ALA A 54 -13.27 -19.37 2.77
C ALA A 54 -11.92 -18.78 2.30
N HIS A 55 -11.28 -17.93 3.10
CA HIS A 55 -9.95 -17.40 2.76
C HIS A 55 -8.89 -18.49 2.62
N LEU A 56 -8.88 -19.49 3.52
CA LEU A 56 -7.97 -20.63 3.41
C LEU A 56 -8.21 -21.43 2.12
N ASN A 57 -9.46 -21.61 1.70
CA ASN A 57 -9.78 -22.27 0.44
C ASN A 57 -9.32 -21.46 -0.78
N THR A 58 -9.44 -20.13 -0.75
CA THR A 58 -8.86 -19.27 -1.80
C THR A 58 -7.35 -19.46 -1.89
N LEU A 59 -6.65 -19.48 -0.76
CA LEU A 59 -5.20 -19.69 -0.72
C LEU A 59 -4.78 -21.06 -1.28
N ARG A 60 -5.58 -22.11 -1.02
CA ARG A 60 -5.35 -23.44 -1.63
C ARG A 60 -5.39 -23.40 -3.16
N GLY A 61 -6.25 -22.58 -3.75
CA GLY A 61 -6.36 -22.44 -5.20
C GLY A 61 -5.19 -21.68 -5.86
N LEU A 62 -4.40 -20.93 -5.08
CA LEU A 62 -3.30 -20.09 -5.60
C LEU A 62 -1.93 -20.78 -5.55
N VAL A 63 -1.84 -21.92 -4.86
CA VAL A 63 -0.59 -22.62 -4.57
C VAL A 63 -0.66 -24.04 -5.13
N PRO A 64 0.44 -24.58 -5.68
CA PRO A 64 0.47 -25.97 -6.15
C PRO A 64 0.22 -26.99 -5.03
N CYS A 65 -0.45 -28.11 -5.34
CA CYS A 65 -0.49 -29.32 -4.50
C CYS A 65 -1.11 -29.18 -3.09
N THR A 66 -2.28 -28.53 -2.97
CA THR A 66 -2.85 -28.11 -1.67
C THR A 66 -3.99 -28.96 -1.11
N GLU A 67 -4.49 -29.97 -1.84
CA GLU A 67 -5.68 -30.75 -1.44
C GLU A 67 -5.54 -31.44 -0.08
N LYS A 68 -4.31 -31.77 0.34
CA LYS A 68 -4.04 -32.51 1.59
C LYS A 68 -3.30 -31.69 2.66
N MET A 69 -3.08 -30.40 2.43
CA MET A 69 -2.32 -29.57 3.36
C MET A 69 -3.17 -29.11 4.54
N ASP A 70 -2.62 -29.28 5.75
CA ASP A 70 -3.17 -28.66 6.95
C ASP A 70 -3.00 -27.13 6.90
N LYS A 71 -3.66 -26.43 7.83
CA LYS A 71 -3.73 -24.96 7.82
C LYS A 71 -2.37 -24.29 8.01
N ALA A 72 -1.51 -24.82 8.87
CA ALA A 72 -0.20 -24.22 9.16
C ALA A 72 0.73 -24.41 7.96
N THR A 73 0.77 -25.63 7.42
CA THR A 73 1.58 -25.95 6.24
C THR A 73 1.13 -25.16 5.02
N LEU A 74 -0.18 -24.99 4.82
CA LEU A 74 -0.72 -24.14 3.74
C LEU A 74 -0.19 -22.70 3.84
N LEU A 75 -0.27 -22.08 5.01
CA LEU A 75 0.17 -20.70 5.21
C LEU A 75 1.69 -20.56 4.99
N ALA A 76 2.48 -21.53 5.46
CA ALA A 76 3.92 -21.56 5.23
C ALA A 76 4.25 -21.65 3.73
N GLU A 77 3.56 -22.52 2.99
CA GLU A 77 3.78 -22.68 1.56
C GLU A 77 3.37 -21.45 0.76
N VAL A 78 2.23 -20.82 1.09
CA VAL A 78 1.80 -19.55 0.47
C VAL A 78 2.89 -18.48 0.62
N ILE A 79 3.47 -18.35 1.81
CA ILE A 79 4.54 -17.38 2.06
C ILE A 79 5.79 -17.73 1.23
N THR A 80 6.15 -19.01 1.17
CA THR A 80 7.29 -19.48 0.37
C THR A 80 7.10 -19.20 -1.11
N GLN A 81 5.93 -19.53 -1.66
CA GLN A 81 5.59 -19.26 -3.06
C GLN A 81 5.59 -17.76 -3.36
N MET A 82 5.00 -16.93 -2.49
CA MET A 82 5.01 -15.47 -2.66
C MET A 82 6.45 -14.91 -2.67
N LYS A 83 7.32 -15.38 -1.77
CA LYS A 83 8.74 -14.99 -1.75
C LYS A 83 9.47 -15.45 -3.00
N GLN A 84 9.22 -16.67 -3.47
CA GLN A 84 9.84 -17.21 -4.67
C GLN A 84 9.38 -16.46 -5.92
N LEU A 85 8.09 -16.15 -6.04
CA LEU A 85 7.53 -15.36 -7.13
C LEU A 85 8.14 -13.95 -7.14
N LYS A 86 8.23 -13.28 -5.98
CA LYS A 86 8.88 -11.96 -5.87
C LYS A 86 10.35 -11.99 -6.29
N LYS A 87 11.10 -13.01 -5.85
CA LYS A 87 12.52 -13.21 -6.25
C LYS A 87 12.63 -13.43 -7.75
N THR A 88 11.82 -14.33 -8.30
CA THR A 88 11.79 -14.68 -9.72
C THR A 88 11.46 -13.47 -10.58
N ALA A 89 10.43 -12.71 -10.22
CA ALA A 89 10.05 -11.49 -10.90
C ALA A 89 11.17 -10.44 -10.87
N THR A 90 11.84 -10.27 -9.73
CA THR A 90 13.00 -9.36 -9.60
C THR A 90 14.19 -9.80 -10.46
N GLU A 91 14.39 -11.11 -10.61
CA GLU A 91 15.46 -11.67 -11.43
C GLU A 91 15.20 -11.46 -12.93
N TYR A 92 13.98 -11.74 -13.40
CA TYR A 92 13.59 -11.49 -14.79
C TYR A 92 13.52 -10.00 -15.13
N SER A 93 13.31 -9.13 -14.15
CA SER A 93 13.31 -7.68 -14.36
C SER A 93 14.69 -7.05 -14.28
N LYS A 94 15.76 -7.82 -14.00
CA LYS A 94 17.14 -7.29 -14.02
C LYS A 94 17.44 -6.68 -15.41
N GLY A 95 17.88 -5.42 -15.41
CA GLY A 95 18.17 -4.68 -16.63
C GLY A 95 16.92 -4.09 -17.33
N LEU A 96 15.72 -4.32 -16.79
CA LEU A 96 14.48 -3.70 -17.26
C LEU A 96 13.98 -2.69 -16.22
N THR A 97 13.52 -1.53 -16.68
CA THR A 97 12.92 -0.52 -15.82
C THR A 97 11.42 -0.78 -15.65
N ILE A 98 11.04 -1.80 -14.87
CA ILE A 98 9.63 -2.13 -14.66
C ILE A 98 9.01 -1.26 -13.54
N PRO A 99 7.83 -0.64 -13.76
CA PRO A 99 7.06 0.01 -12.70
C PRO A 99 6.65 -0.99 -11.61
N MET A 100 6.79 -0.58 -10.35
CA MET A 100 6.34 -1.38 -9.20
C MET A 100 4.93 -0.95 -8.78
N ASP A 101 4.26 -1.76 -7.98
CA ASP A 101 2.89 -1.47 -7.52
C ASP A 101 2.83 -0.27 -6.56
N ASP A 102 3.95 0.07 -5.91
CA ASP A 102 4.04 1.18 -4.96
C ASP A 102 4.50 2.48 -5.64
N ASP A 103 4.01 3.61 -5.11
CA ASP A 103 4.53 4.94 -5.48
C ASP A 103 5.91 5.13 -4.86
N GLU A 104 6.88 5.53 -5.67
CA GLU A 104 8.26 5.62 -5.24
C GLU A 104 9.02 6.74 -5.94
N VAL A 105 9.74 7.52 -5.15
CA VAL A 105 10.78 8.45 -5.62
C VAL A 105 12.12 7.93 -5.11
N LYS A 106 13.08 7.76 -6.01
CA LYS A 106 14.46 7.38 -5.68
C LYS A 106 15.42 8.31 -6.36
N VAL A 107 16.45 8.75 -5.65
CA VAL A 107 17.52 9.58 -6.18
C VAL A 107 18.84 9.01 -5.68
N GLU A 108 19.67 8.54 -6.61
CA GLU A 108 20.94 7.88 -6.33
C GLU A 108 22.07 8.66 -7.01
N PRO A 109 22.99 9.28 -6.24
CA PRO A 109 24.17 9.91 -6.79
C PRO A 109 25.20 8.86 -7.23
N HIS A 110 25.87 9.10 -8.35
CA HIS A 110 26.93 8.23 -8.86
C HIS A 110 28.18 9.07 -9.16
N ASN A 111 29.25 8.79 -8.43
CA ASN A 111 30.57 9.35 -8.69
C ASN A 111 31.33 8.39 -9.60
N GLU A 112 31.37 8.71 -10.88
CA GLU A 112 32.30 8.06 -11.79
C GLU A 112 33.71 8.54 -11.39
N GLY A 113 34.65 7.62 -11.20
CA GLY A 113 36.00 7.94 -10.68
C GLY A 113 36.84 8.88 -11.56
N ASP A 114 36.31 9.29 -12.71
CA ASP A 114 36.82 10.37 -13.59
C ASP A 114 36.52 11.78 -13.02
N GLY A 115 35.77 11.82 -11.93
CA GLY A 115 35.33 13.00 -11.22
C GLY A 115 33.99 13.54 -11.72
N THR A 116 33.40 13.04 -12.80
CA THR A 116 32.12 13.52 -13.30
C THR A 116 31.00 13.10 -12.34
N PHE A 117 30.25 14.09 -11.82
CA PHE A 117 29.10 13.80 -10.96
C PHE A 117 27.87 13.52 -11.83
N SER A 118 27.35 12.30 -11.71
CA SER A 118 26.08 11.92 -12.32
C SER A 118 25.05 11.60 -11.24
N LEU A 119 23.78 11.77 -11.58
CA LEU A 119 22.67 11.58 -10.65
C LEU A 119 21.58 10.80 -11.36
N THR A 120 21.17 9.66 -10.82
CA THR A 120 20.02 8.91 -11.34
C THR A 120 18.83 9.18 -10.45
N ALA A 121 17.74 9.70 -11.02
CA ALA A 121 16.48 9.86 -10.32
C ALA A 121 15.39 9.01 -10.98
N SER A 122 14.48 8.46 -10.19
CA SER A 122 13.32 7.75 -10.70
C SER A 122 12.06 8.11 -9.94
N LEU A 123 10.94 8.11 -10.67
CA LEU A 123 9.59 8.34 -10.17
C LEU A 123 8.67 7.23 -10.71
N CYS A 124 8.07 6.45 -9.81
CA CYS A 124 7.05 5.45 -10.09
C CYS A 124 5.70 5.91 -9.53
N CYS A 125 4.66 5.94 -10.35
CA CYS A 125 3.32 6.38 -9.96
C CYS A 125 2.26 5.90 -10.96
N ASP A 126 0.99 6.18 -10.70
CA ASP A 126 -0.07 6.00 -11.69
C ASP A 126 0.06 6.98 -12.85
N TYR A 127 -0.28 6.51 -14.04
CA TYR A 127 -0.26 7.36 -15.21
C TYR A 127 -1.35 8.44 -15.12
N SER A 128 -0.92 9.70 -15.10
CA SER A 128 -1.77 10.87 -15.29
C SER A 128 -1.37 11.65 -16.54
N PRO A 129 -2.32 12.18 -17.33
CA PRO A 129 -2.01 13.01 -18.49
C PRO A 129 -1.15 14.25 -18.18
N GLN A 130 -1.16 14.74 -16.94
CA GLN A 130 -0.41 15.93 -16.51
C GLN A 130 1.01 15.60 -16.02
N LEU A 131 1.34 14.32 -15.82
CA LEU A 131 2.61 13.89 -15.22
C LEU A 131 3.82 14.43 -15.99
N ILE A 132 3.85 14.27 -17.31
CA ILE A 132 5.01 14.69 -18.12
C ILE A 132 5.16 16.21 -18.13
N SER A 133 4.07 16.98 -18.11
CA SER A 133 4.15 18.44 -18.03
C SER A 133 4.68 18.91 -16.67
N GLU A 134 4.22 18.31 -15.57
CA GLU A 134 4.69 18.62 -14.22
C GLU A 134 6.17 18.24 -14.04
N LEU A 135 6.57 17.05 -14.52
CA LEU A 135 7.98 16.62 -14.52
C LEU A 135 8.85 17.59 -15.31
N ARG A 136 8.44 17.96 -16.52
CA ARG A 136 9.19 18.90 -17.34
C ARG A 136 9.32 20.26 -16.66
N GLN A 137 8.28 20.74 -15.99
CA GLN A 137 8.34 22.01 -15.27
C GLN A 137 9.28 21.93 -14.06
N ALA A 138 9.16 20.89 -13.24
CA ALA A 138 9.97 20.69 -12.04
C ALA A 138 11.46 20.45 -12.36
N LEU A 139 11.77 19.72 -13.44
CA LEU A 139 13.16 19.47 -13.82
C LEU A 139 13.81 20.68 -14.50
N LYS A 140 13.03 21.52 -15.20
CA LYS A 140 13.55 22.76 -15.83
C LYS A 140 14.03 23.80 -14.82
N THR A 141 13.49 23.79 -13.60
CA THR A 141 13.91 24.74 -12.55
C THR A 141 15.22 24.36 -11.89
N LEU A 142 15.72 23.14 -12.13
CA LEU A 142 16.95 22.63 -11.54
C LEU A 142 18.14 22.94 -12.45
N PRO A 143 19.31 23.30 -11.89
CA PRO A 143 20.53 23.57 -12.66
C PRO A 143 21.22 22.25 -13.07
N LEU A 144 20.50 21.36 -13.74
CA LEU A 144 20.96 20.01 -14.10
C LEU A 144 20.72 19.74 -15.58
N ASN A 145 21.65 19.02 -16.21
CA ASN A 145 21.48 18.57 -17.59
C ASN A 145 21.02 17.12 -17.63
N ILE A 146 19.83 16.89 -18.20
CA ILE A 146 19.34 15.52 -18.43
C ILE A 146 20.10 14.93 -19.61
N VAL A 147 20.88 13.87 -19.36
CA VAL A 147 21.64 13.15 -20.37
C VAL A 147 20.85 11.95 -20.89
N LYS A 148 20.01 11.35 -20.05
CA LYS A 148 19.17 10.21 -20.39
C LYS A 148 17.82 10.31 -19.71
N ALA A 149 16.76 9.97 -20.43
CA ALA A 149 15.42 9.80 -19.88
C ALA A 149 14.80 8.52 -20.43
N GLU A 150 14.37 7.64 -19.55
CA GLU A 150 13.66 6.40 -19.88
C GLU A 150 12.28 6.43 -19.24
N ILE A 151 11.28 5.99 -20.00
CA ILE A 151 9.89 5.88 -19.52
C ILE A 151 9.42 4.48 -19.81
N SER A 152 8.90 3.83 -18.78
CA SER A 152 8.35 2.49 -18.86
C SER A 152 6.94 2.47 -18.27
N THR A 153 6.04 1.70 -18.87
CA THR A 153 4.64 1.61 -18.44
C THR A 153 4.21 0.16 -18.28
N LEU A 154 3.43 -0.13 -17.24
CA LEU A 154 2.89 -1.45 -16.98
C LEU A 154 1.58 -1.31 -16.19
N GLY A 155 0.49 -1.90 -16.70
CA GLY A 155 -0.77 -1.97 -15.93
C GLY A 155 -1.40 -0.63 -15.56
N GLY A 156 -1.11 0.46 -16.29
CA GLY A 156 -1.56 1.81 -15.94
C GLY A 156 -0.58 2.59 -15.05
N ARG A 157 0.46 1.93 -14.52
CA ARG A 157 1.57 2.56 -13.81
C ARG A 157 2.65 3.01 -14.79
N VAL A 158 3.39 4.04 -14.40
CA VAL A 158 4.49 4.61 -15.16
C VAL A 158 5.70 4.82 -14.26
N LYS A 159 6.87 4.43 -14.78
CA LYS A 159 8.17 4.68 -14.15
C LYS A 159 9.00 5.54 -15.08
N ASN A 160 9.37 6.72 -14.60
CA ASN A 160 10.27 7.64 -15.29
C ASN A 160 11.63 7.54 -14.63
N VAL A 161 12.70 7.34 -15.40
CA VAL A 161 14.08 7.33 -14.92
C VAL A 161 14.86 8.39 -15.68
N PHE A 162 15.53 9.26 -14.95
CA PHE A 162 16.33 10.36 -15.48
C PHE A 162 17.77 10.20 -15.01
N VAL A 163 18.73 10.38 -15.91
CA VAL A 163 20.15 10.50 -15.58
C VAL A 163 20.57 11.93 -15.87
N PHE A 164 21.06 12.61 -14.84
CA PHE A 164 21.54 13.98 -14.91
C PHE A 164 23.06 14.02 -14.81
N THR A 165 23.64 15.06 -15.38
CA THR A 165 25.02 15.48 -15.13
C THR A 165 25.02 16.92 -14.61
N SER A 166 25.95 17.22 -13.72
CA SER A 166 26.21 18.57 -13.24
C SER A 166 27.54 19.07 -13.82
N TYR A 167 27.57 20.32 -14.30
CA TYR A 167 28.83 20.97 -14.67
C TYR A 167 29.57 21.37 -13.39
N LYS A 168 30.81 20.90 -13.25
CA LYS A 168 31.70 21.31 -12.16
C LYS A 168 32.08 22.78 -12.33
N ASP A 169 31.91 23.57 -11.29
CA ASP A 169 32.88 24.63 -10.99
C ASP A 169 33.86 24.10 -9.94
N THR A 170 35.14 24.12 -10.29
CA THR A 170 36.24 23.63 -9.47
C THR A 170 36.38 24.44 -8.18
N ASN A 171 36.46 23.73 -7.04
CA ASN A 171 36.93 24.16 -5.70
C ASN A 171 35.85 24.54 -4.66
N SER A 172 35.18 23.55 -4.06
CA SER A 172 34.91 23.43 -2.61
C SER A 172 34.08 22.16 -2.34
N ASP A 173 34.05 21.70 -1.09
CA ASP A 173 33.36 20.52 -0.54
C ASP A 173 32.24 19.90 -1.39
N ASN A 174 32.66 19.02 -2.29
CA ASN A 174 31.84 18.47 -3.36
C ASN A 174 30.68 17.61 -2.82
N ALA A 175 30.84 17.00 -1.64
CA ALA A 175 29.85 16.10 -1.05
C ALA A 175 28.58 16.84 -0.58
N GLU A 176 28.73 18.03 0.00
CA GLU A 176 27.60 18.80 0.56
C GLU A 176 26.75 19.41 -0.55
N ALA A 177 27.39 19.99 -1.57
CA ALA A 177 26.71 20.50 -2.76
C ALA A 177 25.97 19.39 -3.53
N CYS A 178 26.58 18.21 -3.66
CA CYS A 178 25.93 17.04 -4.26
C CYS A 178 24.71 16.58 -3.44
N GLN A 179 24.81 16.57 -2.11
CA GLN A 179 23.70 16.21 -1.25
C GLN A 179 22.53 17.20 -1.36
N VAL A 180 22.82 18.50 -1.48
CA VAL A 180 21.79 19.53 -1.71
C VAL A 180 21.08 19.29 -3.05
N LEU A 181 21.82 18.95 -4.12
CA LEU A 181 21.23 18.62 -5.41
C LEU A 181 20.35 17.36 -5.35
N VAL A 182 20.82 16.30 -4.68
CA VAL A 182 20.05 15.07 -4.45
C VAL A 182 18.73 15.40 -3.74
N ASN A 183 18.79 16.18 -2.67
CA ASN A 183 17.61 16.58 -1.89
C ASN A 183 16.65 17.45 -2.72
N SER A 184 17.19 18.38 -3.51
CA SER A 184 16.39 19.27 -4.37
C SER A 184 15.66 18.49 -5.47
N VAL A 185 16.32 17.53 -6.11
CA VAL A 185 15.70 16.64 -7.11
C VAL A 185 14.64 15.77 -6.45
N HIS A 186 14.97 15.16 -5.31
CA HIS A 186 14.02 14.33 -4.57
C HIS A 186 12.76 15.13 -4.21
N GLN A 187 12.92 16.30 -3.60
CA GLN A 187 11.80 17.17 -3.22
C GLN A 187 10.97 17.61 -4.44
N SER A 188 11.63 17.93 -5.55
CA SER A 188 10.94 18.33 -6.80
C SER A 188 10.09 17.18 -7.35
N LEU A 189 10.63 15.96 -7.39
CA LEU A 189 9.89 14.78 -7.86
C LEU A 189 8.79 14.35 -6.89
N THR A 190 9.01 14.46 -5.57
CA THR A 190 7.97 14.23 -4.56
C THR A 190 6.84 15.25 -4.72
N SER A 191 7.15 16.53 -4.96
CA SER A 191 6.11 17.53 -5.22
C SER A 191 5.29 17.24 -6.48
N VAL A 192 5.94 16.72 -7.54
CA VAL A 192 5.22 16.26 -8.74
C VAL A 192 4.30 15.08 -8.41
N LEU A 193 4.78 14.11 -7.62
CA LEU A 193 3.98 12.97 -7.18
C LEU A 193 2.72 13.44 -6.42
N ASP A 194 2.88 14.35 -5.46
CA ASP A 194 1.76 14.89 -4.67
C ASP A 194 0.72 15.61 -5.55
N LYS A 195 1.17 16.42 -6.53
CA LYS A 195 0.28 17.10 -7.47
C LYS A 195 -0.47 16.13 -8.37
N VAL A 196 0.20 15.09 -8.83
CA VAL A 196 -0.39 14.07 -9.72
C VAL A 196 -1.40 13.22 -8.97
N SER A 197 -1.11 12.85 -7.73
CA SER A 197 -2.03 12.12 -6.86
C SER A 197 -3.28 12.95 -6.53
N ALA A 198 -3.11 14.24 -6.19
CA ALA A 198 -4.25 15.15 -5.99
C ALA A 198 -5.09 15.35 -7.27
N ALA A 199 -4.47 15.18 -8.44
CA ALA A 199 -5.16 15.26 -9.72
C ALA A 199 -5.91 13.97 -10.11
N ALA A 200 -5.58 12.83 -9.51
CA ALA A 200 -6.21 11.56 -9.83
C ALA A 200 -7.65 11.47 -9.30
N ASP A 201 -7.96 12.17 -8.21
CA ASP A 201 -9.26 12.13 -7.50
C ASP A 201 -10.45 12.64 -8.33
N TYR A 202 -10.23 13.31 -9.46
CA TYR A 202 -11.30 13.81 -10.32
C TYR A 202 -11.52 13.02 -11.62
N THR A 203 -10.77 11.93 -11.85
CA THR A 203 -10.85 11.17 -13.11
C THR A 203 -11.36 9.75 -12.92
N LEU A 204 -12.66 9.55 -13.16
CA LEU A 204 -13.28 8.25 -13.45
C LEU A 204 -12.52 7.53 -14.60
N PRO A 205 -12.50 6.18 -14.59
CA PRO A 205 -11.51 5.40 -15.32
C PRO A 205 -11.80 5.35 -16.83
N ASN A 206 -10.73 5.38 -17.60
CA ASN A 206 -10.63 4.86 -18.97
C ASN A 206 -11.76 5.25 -19.93
N LYS A 207 -11.71 6.48 -20.46
CA LYS A 207 -12.22 6.75 -21.81
C LYS A 207 -11.05 7.19 -22.68
N ARG A 208 -10.58 6.29 -23.54
CA ARG A 208 -9.58 6.56 -24.59
C ARG A 208 -9.92 7.89 -25.25
N ARG A 209 -9.11 8.92 -25.03
CA ARG A 209 -9.22 10.17 -25.79
C ARG A 209 -8.79 9.86 -27.21
N ARG A 210 -9.74 9.88 -28.13
CA ARG A 210 -9.50 9.72 -29.56
C ARG A 210 -8.71 10.94 -30.03
N ILE A 211 -7.44 10.75 -30.37
CA ILE A 211 -6.63 11.77 -31.02
C ILE A 211 -7.20 11.87 -32.45
N SER A 212 -7.81 13.00 -32.79
CA SER A 212 -8.24 13.25 -34.17
C SER A 212 -7.00 13.57 -35.00
N PHE A 213 -6.69 12.71 -35.97
CA PHE A 213 -5.71 13.02 -37.00
C PHE A 213 -6.24 14.21 -37.82
N ILE A 214 -5.41 15.24 -37.92
CA ILE A 214 -5.64 16.39 -38.78
C ILE A 214 -5.47 15.87 -40.21
N ASP A 215 -6.56 15.77 -40.95
CA ASP A 215 -6.52 15.42 -42.37
C ASP A 215 -6.16 16.69 -43.15
N SER A 216 -4.88 16.82 -43.49
CA SER A 216 -4.42 17.88 -44.38
C SER A 216 -4.90 17.57 -45.79
N SER A 217 -6.09 18.04 -46.15
CA SER A 217 -6.54 18.06 -47.54
C SER A 217 -5.72 19.08 -48.32
N SER A 218 -4.69 18.58 -49.01
CA SER A 218 -3.98 19.28 -50.07
C SER A 218 -4.95 19.60 -51.21
N SER A 219 -5.46 20.82 -51.29
CA SER A 219 -6.14 21.31 -52.49
C SER A 219 -5.08 21.91 -53.42
N SER A 220 -4.74 21.17 -54.48
CA SER A 220 -4.03 21.71 -55.64
C SER A 220 -4.98 22.62 -56.42
N SER A 221 -4.51 23.82 -56.75
CA SER A 221 -5.00 24.64 -57.87
C SER A 221 -3.90 24.69 -58.93
#